data_AF-A0A2R2W5D9-F1
#
_entry.id   AF-A0A2R2W5D9-F1
#
_cell.length_a   1.000
_cell.length_b   1.000
_cell.length_c   1.000
_cell.angle_alpha   90.00
_cell.angle_beta   90.00
_cell.angle_gamma   90.00
#
_symmetry.space_group_name_H-M   'P 1'
#
loop_
_entity.id
_entity.type
_entity.pdbx_description
1 polymer ?
#
loop_
_entity_poly.entity_id
_entity_poly.type
_entity_poly.pdbx_seq_one_letter_code
_entity_poly.pdbx_strand_id
1 'polypeptide(L)'
;MSRGLLAIMATVTHLGLVVLTIGIVSYASNRDVIVEQDAGTLLGPAMVLAAMAVVFLTLARSFGVAERDGVTPRILPPAVVAAVVAFVAMLLVGSGIYALERGEAVWLVLFAGRYASSAFVVVSAVWAAAVVAGTLLVARHEAAAGRPSGHHDDL
;
A
#
# COMPACT_ATOMS: atom_id res chain seq x y z
N MET A 1 10.14 -12.44 14.95
CA MET A 1 8.77 -11.89 15.11
C MET A 1 7.80 -12.68 14.21
N SER A 2 6.50 -12.82 14.52
CA SER A 2 5.61 -13.57 13.60
C SER A 2 5.40 -12.79 12.30
N ARG A 3 5.46 -13.47 11.14
CA ARG A 3 5.32 -12.82 9.82
C ARG A 3 3.98 -12.11 9.66
N GLY A 4 2.92 -12.65 10.28
CA GLY A 4 1.61 -12.01 10.34
C GLY A 4 1.62 -10.68 11.12
N LEU A 5 2.34 -10.59 12.24
CA LEU A 5 2.48 -9.35 12.99
C LEU A 5 3.21 -8.27 12.19
N LEU A 6 4.26 -8.66 11.45
CA LEU A 6 4.96 -7.74 10.53
C LEU A 6 4.04 -7.18 9.44
N ALA A 7 3.18 -8.02 8.87
CA ALA A 7 2.19 -7.57 7.87
C ALA A 7 1.18 -6.58 8.46
N ILE A 8 0.67 -6.86 9.67
CA ILE A 8 -0.26 -5.95 10.37
C ILE A 8 0.43 -4.63 10.69
N MET A 9 1.62 -4.66 11.29
CA MET A 9 2.38 -3.45 11.61
C MET A 9 2.63 -2.61 10.36
N ALA A 10 3.02 -3.23 9.25
CA ALA A 10 3.21 -2.56 7.97
C ALA A 10 1.93 -1.88 7.47
N THR A 11 0.76 -2.54 7.57
CA THR A 11 -0.52 -1.91 7.18
C THR A 11 -0.87 -0.70 8.04
N VAL A 12 -0.60 -0.75 9.35
CA VAL A 12 -0.80 0.38 10.26
C VAL A 12 0.18 1.51 9.95
N THR A 13 1.44 1.20 9.64
CA THR A 13 2.42 2.19 9.18
C THR A 13 1.98 2.86 7.88
N HIS A 14 1.47 2.09 6.92
CA HIS A 14 0.94 2.63 5.67
C HIS A 14 -0.22 3.60 5.92
N LEU A 15 -1.18 3.22 6.78
CA LEU A 15 -2.28 4.10 7.18
C LEU A 15 -1.76 5.41 7.79
N GLY A 16 -0.80 5.34 8.71
CA GLY A 16 -0.18 6.53 9.31
C GLY A 16 0.46 7.45 8.28
N LEU A 17 1.18 6.90 7.30
CA LEU A 17 1.80 7.68 6.21
C LEU A 17 0.76 8.33 5.29
N VAL A 18 -0.35 7.65 5.02
CA VAL A 18 -1.46 8.21 4.25
C VAL A 18 -2.13 9.36 5.01
N VAL A 19 -2.42 9.19 6.31
CA VAL A 19 -2.98 10.26 7.16
C VAL A 19 -2.04 11.46 7.22
N LEU A 20 -0.74 11.22 7.40
CA LEU A 20 0.28 12.27 7.35
C LEU A 20 0.27 13.00 6.00
N THR A 21 0.19 12.26 4.90
CA THR A 21 0.13 12.83 3.55
C THR A 21 -1.11 13.69 3.37
N ILE A 22 -2.27 13.26 3.86
CA ILE A 22 -3.51 14.04 3.83
C ILE A 22 -3.31 15.36 4.57
N GLY A 23 -2.74 15.32 5.78
CA GLY A 23 -2.45 16.52 6.57
C GLY A 23 -1.49 17.48 5.89
N ILE A 24 -0.39 16.97 5.32
CA ILE A 24 0.62 17.77 4.60
C ILE A 24 0.00 18.40 3.35
N VAL A 25 -0.74 17.64 2.54
CA VAL A 25 -1.36 18.16 1.31
C VAL A 25 -2.42 19.20 1.64
N SER A 26 -3.23 18.98 2.68
CA SER A 26 -4.22 19.94 3.15
C SER A 26 -3.57 21.25 3.62
N TYR A 27 -2.51 21.15 4.44
CA TYR A 27 -1.74 22.30 4.90
C TYR A 27 -1.09 23.07 3.74
N ALA A 28 -0.43 22.36 2.81
CA ALA A 28 0.29 22.99 1.71
C ALA A 28 -0.64 23.59 0.64
N SER A 29 -1.78 22.96 0.39
CA SER A 29 -2.72 23.39 -0.66
C SER A 29 -3.78 24.36 -0.15
N ASN A 30 -3.87 24.55 1.17
CA ASN A 30 -4.89 25.33 1.88
C ASN A 30 -6.32 24.99 1.41
N ARG A 31 -6.52 23.71 1.06
CA ARG A 31 -7.75 23.12 0.51
C ARG A 31 -7.82 21.67 0.97
N ASP A 32 -9.03 21.13 1.09
CA ASP A 32 -9.19 19.70 1.33
C ASP A 32 -8.66 18.86 0.17
N VAL A 33 -8.15 17.67 0.51
CA VAL A 33 -7.59 16.72 -0.45
C VAL A 33 -8.64 16.26 -1.48
N ILE A 34 -9.91 16.31 -1.11
CA ILE A 34 -11.07 16.04 -1.98
C ILE A 34 -11.84 17.36 -2.11
N VAL A 35 -11.67 18.03 -3.25
CA VAL A 35 -12.17 19.40 -3.48
C VAL A 35 -13.66 19.39 -3.87
N GLU A 36 -14.19 18.27 -4.34
CA GLU A 36 -15.60 18.15 -4.73
C GLU A 36 -16.49 17.86 -3.50
N GLN A 37 -17.35 18.84 -3.17
CA GLN A 37 -18.40 18.74 -2.15
C GLN A 37 -19.43 17.62 -2.43
N ASP A 38 -19.47 17.13 -3.68
CA ASP A 38 -20.32 16.05 -4.18
C ASP A 38 -19.65 14.66 -4.16
N ALA A 39 -18.37 14.56 -3.83
CA ALA A 39 -17.71 13.27 -3.68
C ALA A 39 -17.95 12.79 -2.25
N GLY A 40 -18.81 11.79 -2.08
CA GLY A 40 -19.26 11.34 -0.76
C GLY A 40 -18.11 11.15 0.24
N THR A 41 -18.34 11.53 1.51
CA THR A 41 -17.36 11.49 2.63
C THR A 41 -16.66 10.12 2.78
N LEU A 42 -17.26 9.06 2.24
CA LEU A 42 -16.74 7.69 2.28
C LEU A 42 -15.75 7.35 1.16
N LEU A 43 -15.65 8.16 0.10
CA LEU A 43 -14.78 7.90 -1.05
C LEU A 43 -13.31 7.79 -0.65
N GLY A 44 -12.79 8.80 0.06
CA GLY A 44 -11.42 8.81 0.57
C GLY A 44 -11.12 7.60 1.45
N PRO A 45 -11.90 7.36 2.53
CA PRO A 45 -11.75 6.18 3.38
C PRO A 45 -11.77 4.85 2.59
N ALA A 46 -12.68 4.69 1.62
CA ALA A 46 -12.77 3.47 0.83
C ALA A 46 -11.52 3.24 -0.04
N MET A 47 -10.98 4.29 -0.65
CA MET A 47 -9.72 4.21 -1.42
C MET A 47 -8.53 3.81 -0.53
N VAL A 48 -8.44 4.38 0.68
CA VAL A 48 -7.38 4.01 1.65
C VAL A 48 -7.51 2.55 2.08
N LEU A 49 -8.72 2.08 2.37
CA LEU A 49 -8.97 0.68 2.73
C LEU A 49 -8.56 -0.27 1.59
N ALA A 50 -8.82 0.11 0.34
CA ALA A 50 -8.38 -0.66 -0.82
C ALA A 50 -6.85 -0.76 -0.89
N ALA A 51 -6.14 0.36 -0.68
CA ALA A 51 -4.68 0.38 -0.64
C ALA A 51 -4.12 -0.46 0.52
N MET A 52 -4.73 -0.37 1.71
CA MET A 52 -4.37 -1.19 2.88
C MET A 52 -4.52 -2.68 2.60
N ALA A 53 -5.62 -3.09 1.95
CA ALA A 53 -5.83 -4.48 1.55
C ALA A 53 -4.74 -4.96 0.58
N VAL A 54 -4.34 -4.13 -0.39
CA VAL A 54 -3.26 -4.46 -1.33
C VAL A 54 -1.92 -4.64 -0.60
N VAL A 55 -1.56 -3.73 0.31
CA VAL A 55 -0.32 -3.83 1.10
C VAL A 55 -0.32 -5.12 1.94
N PHE A 56 -1.42 -5.37 2.64
CA PHE A 56 -1.59 -6.58 3.46
C PHE A 56 -1.43 -7.85 2.63
N LEU A 57 -2.18 -7.97 1.52
CA LEU A 57 -2.18 -9.14 0.66
C LEU A 57 -0.82 -9.36 -0.02
N THR A 58 -0.14 -8.28 -0.40
CA THR A 58 1.20 -8.39 -1.01
C THR A 58 2.21 -8.96 -0.03
N LEU A 59 2.19 -8.50 1.23
CA LEU A 59 3.06 -9.02 2.29
C LEU A 59 2.68 -10.46 2.68
N ALA A 60 1.39 -10.73 2.87
CA ALA A 60 0.91 -12.07 3.19
C ALA A 60 1.32 -13.10 2.12
N ARG A 61 1.19 -12.75 0.83
CA ARG A 61 1.67 -13.59 -0.28
C ARG A 61 3.18 -13.74 -0.29
N SER A 62 3.92 -12.66 -0.10
CA SER A 62 5.39 -12.69 -0.09
C SER A 62 5.93 -13.59 1.02
N PHE A 63 5.32 -13.56 2.20
CA PHE A 63 5.67 -14.42 3.31
C PHE A 63 5.27 -15.88 3.08
N GLY A 64 4.08 -16.14 2.54
CA GLY A 64 3.63 -17.50 2.21
C GLY A 64 4.51 -18.18 1.15
N VAL A 65 4.92 -17.44 0.11
CA VAL A 65 5.84 -17.95 -0.93
C VAL A 65 7.22 -18.24 -0.34
N ALA A 66 7.75 -17.34 0.49
CA ALA A 66 9.06 -17.55 1.14
C ALA A 66 9.07 -18.77 2.07
N GLU A 67 7.95 -19.08 2.72
CA GLU A 67 7.81 -20.29 3.54
C GLU A 67 7.78 -21.56 2.70
N ARG A 68 7.05 -21.53 1.59
CA ARG A 68 6.88 -22.68 0.70
C ARG A 68 8.17 -23.05 -0.03
N ASP A 69 8.88 -22.06 -0.55
CA ASP A 69 9.99 -22.28 -1.46
C ASP A 69 11.36 -22.27 -0.74
N GLY A 70 11.40 -21.86 0.54
CA GLY A 70 12.65 -21.72 1.30
C GLY A 70 13.60 -20.64 0.74
N VAL A 71 13.13 -19.82 -0.21
CA VAL A 71 13.92 -18.80 -0.89
C VAL A 71 13.78 -17.46 -0.17
N THR A 72 14.87 -16.68 -0.14
CA THR A 72 14.85 -15.31 0.39
C THR A 72 13.97 -14.43 -0.50
N PRO A 73 12.88 -13.81 0.03
CA PRO A 73 11.90 -13.09 -0.78
C PRO A 73 12.54 -11.90 -1.48
N ARG A 74 12.37 -11.74 -2.80
CA ARG A 74 12.88 -10.58 -3.57
C ARG A 74 12.13 -9.31 -3.13
N ILE A 75 12.83 -8.18 -2.94
CA ILE A 75 12.24 -6.94 -2.41
C ILE A 75 11.56 -6.12 -3.51
N LEU A 76 12.27 -5.96 -4.64
CA LEU A 76 11.86 -5.03 -5.70
C LEU A 76 10.54 -5.42 -6.38
N PRO A 77 10.34 -6.69 -6.81
CA PRO A 77 9.12 -7.06 -7.52
C PRO A 77 7.84 -6.87 -6.69
N PRO A 78 7.74 -7.33 -5.43
CA PRO A 78 6.56 -7.10 -4.60
C PRO A 78 6.29 -5.61 -4.31
N ALA A 79 7.34 -4.80 -4.13
CA ALA A 79 7.17 -3.36 -3.88
C ALA A 79 6.59 -2.63 -5.10
N VAL A 80 7.10 -2.93 -6.31
CA VAL A 80 6.57 -2.36 -7.55
C VAL A 80 5.14 -2.82 -7.80
N VAL A 81 4.86 -4.12 -7.60
CA VAL A 81 3.50 -4.66 -7.71
C VAL A 81 2.57 -4.00 -6.71
N ALA A 82 3.00 -3.81 -5.46
CA ALA A 82 2.19 -3.13 -4.44
C ALA A 82 1.84 -1.70 -4.85
N ALA A 83 2.80 -0.91 -5.35
CA ALA A 83 2.53 0.44 -5.83
C ALA A 83 1.52 0.45 -6.98
N VAL A 84 1.76 -0.35 -8.02
CA VAL A 84 0.90 -0.39 -9.21
C VAL A 84 -0.51 -0.87 -8.85
N VAL A 85 -0.61 -1.97 -8.08
CA VAL A 85 -1.90 -2.53 -7.70
C VAL A 85 -2.65 -1.62 -6.73
N ALA A 86 -1.97 -0.96 -5.78
CA ALA A 86 -2.61 0.00 -4.88
C ALA A 86 -3.12 1.22 -5.65
N PHE A 87 -2.33 1.74 -6.59
CA PHE A 87 -2.73 2.83 -7.48
C PHE A 87 -3.99 2.46 -8.27
N VAL A 88 -3.97 1.31 -8.95
CA VAL A 88 -5.13 0.83 -9.72
C VAL A 88 -6.33 0.56 -8.83
N ALA A 89 -6.15 -0.08 -7.67
CA ALA A 89 -7.23 -0.39 -6.74
C ALA A 89 -7.90 0.89 -6.22
N MET A 90 -7.11 1.91 -5.86
CA MET A 90 -7.64 3.22 -5.47
C MET A 90 -8.47 3.85 -6.59
N LEU A 91 -7.98 3.84 -7.84
CA LEU A 91 -8.72 4.39 -8.97
C LEU A 91 -10.00 3.61 -9.28
N LEU A 92 -9.97 2.28 -9.22
CA LEU A 92 -11.15 1.45 -9.47
C LEU A 92 -12.20 1.63 -8.39
N VAL A 93 -11.80 1.70 -7.12
CA VAL A 93 -12.73 1.92 -6.00
C VAL A 93 -13.31 3.34 -6.04
N GLY A 94 -12.47 4.35 -6.25
CA GLY A 94 -12.92 5.74 -6.37
C GLY A 94 -13.87 5.96 -7.55
N SER A 95 -13.46 5.51 -8.75
CA SER A 95 -14.31 5.62 -9.94
C SER A 95 -15.60 4.80 -9.84
N GLY A 96 -15.53 3.60 -9.26
CA GLY A 96 -16.68 2.72 -9.07
C GLY A 96 -17.73 3.33 -8.14
N ILE A 97 -17.31 3.81 -6.96
CA ILE A 97 -18.22 4.48 -6.01
C ILE A 97 -18.85 5.72 -6.66
N TYR A 98 -18.03 6.55 -7.30
CA TYR A 98 -18.51 7.80 -7.91
C TYR A 98 -19.49 7.57 -9.06
N ALA A 99 -19.25 6.56 -9.90
CA ALA A 99 -20.16 6.20 -10.99
C ALA A 99 -21.48 5.60 -10.50
N LEU A 100 -21.46 4.84 -9.40
CA LEU A 100 -22.68 4.33 -8.76
C LEU A 100 -23.53 5.46 -8.18
N GLU A 101 -22.92 6.47 -7.57
CA GLU A 101 -23.63 7.65 -7.05
C GLU A 101 -24.28 8.49 -8.16
N ARG A 102 -23.63 8.60 -9.32
CA ARG A 102 -24.10 9.40 -10.46
C ARG A 102 -24.99 8.63 -11.45
N GLY A 103 -25.02 7.29 -11.40
CA GLY A 103 -25.83 6.44 -12.29
C GLY A 103 -25.37 6.38 -13.75
N GLU A 104 -24.21 6.94 -14.07
CA GLU A 104 -23.72 7.10 -15.44
C GLU A 104 -22.28 6.59 -15.58
N ALA A 105 -22.04 5.68 -16.52
CA ALA A 105 -20.74 5.02 -16.72
C ALA A 105 -19.63 5.98 -17.20
N VAL A 106 -19.97 7.12 -17.81
CA VAL A 106 -19.01 8.14 -18.25
C VAL A 106 -18.15 8.66 -17.09
N TRP A 107 -18.72 8.73 -15.89
CA TRP A 107 -18.02 9.19 -14.71
C TRP A 107 -16.91 8.24 -14.23
N LEU A 108 -16.91 6.97 -14.63
CA LEU A 108 -15.79 6.05 -14.38
C LEU A 108 -14.50 6.61 -14.99
N VAL A 109 -14.57 7.01 -16.26
CA VAL A 109 -13.41 7.45 -17.04
C VAL A 109 -12.99 8.86 -16.64
N LEU A 110 -13.95 9.76 -16.45
CA LEU A 110 -13.66 11.14 -16.04
C LEU A 110 -13.04 11.21 -14.64
N PHE A 111 -13.55 10.42 -13.69
CA PHE A 111 -12.98 10.35 -12.35
C PHE A 111 -11.58 9.76 -12.38
N ALA A 112 -11.40 8.62 -13.07
CA ALA A 112 -10.09 7.99 -13.19
C ALA A 112 -9.07 8.94 -13.84
N GLY A 113 -9.44 9.65 -14.91
CA GLY A 113 -8.56 10.62 -15.57
C GLY A 113 -8.18 11.81 -14.68
N ARG A 114 -9.13 12.35 -13.92
CA ARG A 114 -8.92 13.48 -12.99
C ARG A 114 -8.06 13.09 -11.80
N TYR A 115 -8.31 11.93 -11.18
CA TYR A 115 -7.66 11.50 -9.95
C TYR A 115 -6.40 10.66 -10.17
N ALA A 116 -6.15 10.16 -11.39
CA ALA A 116 -4.91 9.44 -11.71
C ALA A 116 -3.66 10.26 -11.43
N SER A 117 -3.69 11.58 -11.67
CA SER A 117 -2.58 12.48 -11.38
C SER A 117 -2.69 13.20 -10.03
N SER A 118 -3.65 12.80 -9.18
CA SER A 118 -3.80 13.44 -7.86
C SER A 118 -2.60 13.11 -6.97
N ALA A 119 -2.07 14.11 -6.28
CA ALA A 119 -0.96 13.94 -5.34
C ALA A 119 -1.29 12.87 -4.29
N PHE A 120 -2.55 12.79 -3.85
CA PHE A 120 -3.02 11.80 -2.90
C PHE A 120 -2.83 10.35 -3.39
N VAL A 121 -3.31 10.01 -4.59
CA VAL A 121 -3.25 8.65 -5.12
C VAL A 121 -1.81 8.27 -5.44
N VAL A 122 -1.04 9.18 -6.05
CA VAL A 122 0.36 8.94 -6.41
C VAL A 122 1.22 8.75 -5.16
N VAL A 123 1.13 9.64 -4.18
CA VAL A 123 1.95 9.56 -2.96
C VAL A 123 1.55 8.34 -2.13
N SER A 124 0.27 8.01 -2.03
CA SER A 124 -0.19 6.80 -1.34
C SER A 124 0.35 5.52 -2.01
N ALA A 125 0.38 5.46 -3.35
CA ALA A 125 0.98 4.33 -4.06
C ALA A 125 2.49 4.22 -3.82
N VAL A 126 3.20 5.35 -3.77
CA VAL A 126 4.63 5.40 -3.41
C VAL A 126 4.85 4.90 -1.98
N TRP A 127 4.00 5.31 -1.03
CA TRP A 127 4.08 4.81 0.34
C TRP A 127 3.79 3.31 0.43
N ALA A 128 2.89 2.76 -0.39
CA ALA A 128 2.66 1.32 -0.46
C ALA A 128 3.94 0.56 -0.87
N ALA A 129 4.65 1.03 -1.90
CA ALA A 129 5.94 0.46 -2.28
C ALA A 129 6.99 0.60 -1.16
N ALA A 130 7.12 1.78 -0.56
CA ALA A 130 8.11 2.03 0.49
C ALA A 130 7.88 1.14 1.72
N VAL A 131 6.63 0.99 2.15
CA VAL A 131 6.26 0.13 3.29
C VAL A 131 6.56 -1.33 2.96
N VAL A 132 6.11 -1.85 1.81
CA VAL A 132 6.38 -3.24 1.42
C VAL A 132 7.87 -3.52 1.31
N ALA A 133 8.63 -2.62 0.67
CA ALA A 133 10.07 -2.75 0.55
C ALA A 133 10.76 -2.74 1.92
N GLY A 134 10.40 -1.80 2.79
CA GLY A 134 10.94 -1.67 4.14
C GLY A 134 10.65 -2.91 4.99
N THR A 135 9.42 -3.42 4.98
CA THR A 135 9.06 -4.62 5.73
C THR A 135 9.80 -5.86 5.24
N LEU A 136 9.95 -6.03 3.93
CA LEU A 136 10.72 -7.13 3.36
C LEU A 136 12.22 -7.03 3.68
N LEU A 137 12.76 -5.80 3.75
CA LEU A 137 14.14 -5.56 4.17
C LEU A 137 14.35 -5.98 5.64
N VAL A 138 13.46 -5.56 6.54
CA VAL A 138 13.48 -5.96 7.96
C VAL A 138 13.41 -7.48 8.10
N ALA A 139 12.46 -8.12 7.41
CA ALA A 139 12.32 -9.58 7.44
C ALA A 139 13.58 -10.32 6.94
N ARG A 140 14.27 -9.76 5.94
CA ARG A 140 15.55 -10.30 5.45
C ARG A 140 16.67 -10.15 6.49
N HIS A 141 16.76 -9.01 7.17
CA HIS A 141 17.76 -8.79 8.22
C HIS A 141 17.55 -9.74 9.40
N GLU A 142 16.31 -9.95 9.84
CA GLU A 142 15.99 -10.93 10.90
C GLU A 142 16.40 -12.35 10.49
N ALA A 143 16.13 -12.75 9.25
CA ALA A 143 16.52 -14.07 8.73
C ALA A 143 18.04 -14.26 8.61
N ALA A 144 18.79 -13.18 8.35
CA ALA A 144 20.25 -13.21 8.30
C ALA A 144 20.86 -13.30 9.71
N ALA A 145 20.34 -12.53 10.66
CA ALA A 145 20.80 -12.52 12.05
C ALA A 145 20.50 -13.83 12.79
N GLY A 146 19.44 -14.53 12.41
CA GLY A 146 19.03 -15.81 13.00
C GLY A 146 19.79 -17.04 12.51
N ARG A 147 20.80 -16.92 11.64
CA ARG A 147 21.72 -18.02 11.31
C ARG A 147 22.96 -17.94 12.23
N PRO A 148 23.06 -18.77 13.29
CA PRO A 148 24.31 -18.89 14.03
C PRO A 148 25.35 -19.46 13.05
N SER A 149 26.53 -18.87 13.06
CA SER A 149 27.74 -19.41 12.44
C SER A 149 28.08 -20.75 13.07
N GLY A 150 27.45 -21.83 12.61
CA GLY A 150 27.83 -23.19 12.94
C GLY A 150 29.03 -23.60 12.10
N HIS A 151 30.25 -23.23 12.52
CA HIS A 151 31.47 -23.93 12.15
C HIS A 151 32.66 -23.46 13.02
N HIS A 152 33.03 -24.26 14.01
CA HIS A 152 34.39 -24.57 14.47
C HIS A 152 34.33 -25.07 15.92
N ASP A 153 34.00 -26.35 16.10
CA ASP A 153 34.37 -27.12 17.29
C ASP A 153 34.51 -28.60 16.85
N ASP A 154 35.41 -28.83 15.89
CA ASP A 154 35.98 -30.14 15.59
C ASP A 154 37.50 -30.03 15.83
N LEU A 155 37.94 -30.02 17.10
CA LEU A 155 39.31 -30.36 17.52
C LEU A 155 39.29 -30.96 18.94
#